data_AF-A0A0Q6TV93-F1
#
_entry.id   AF-A0A0Q6TV93-F1
#
_cell.length_a   1.000
_cell.length_b   1.000
_cell.length_c   1.000
_cell.angle_alpha   90.00
_cell.angle_beta   90.00
_cell.angle_gamma   90.00
#
_symmetry.space_group_name_H-M   'P 1'
#
loop_
_entity.id
_entity.type
_entity.pdbx_description
1 polymer ?
#
loop_
_entity_poly.entity_id
_entity_poly.type
_entity_poly.pdbx_seq_one_letter_code
_entity_poly.pdbx_strand_id
1 'polypeptide(L)'
;MNRLVRNAARVAVIVAVPATLAGCGINTIPTQDEATKAAWAEVQNQYQRRADLVPNLVATVKGYAAQEKDVLTAVTQARASATQVKVDASTITDPAQFQKFAAAQDQLSGVLGRLMVIQEQYPELKSNQNFLALQSQLEGTENRITIARRDYNSTAQKYNTTLRTFPSVFWAKTMYSGQKPAQLFQASAAAQSAPTVDFSAPPTATPPKVQ
;
A
#
# COMPACT_ATOMS: atom_id res chain seq x y z
N MET A 1 3.70 61.83 21.70
CA MET A 1 2.81 60.64 21.71
C MET A 1 2.69 59.88 20.38
N ASN A 2 3.11 60.41 19.22
CA ASN A 2 2.85 59.73 17.92
C ASN A 2 3.70 58.49 17.60
N ARG A 3 4.89 58.29 18.20
CA ARG A 3 5.75 57.14 17.83
C ARG A 3 5.31 55.82 18.47
N LEU A 4 4.91 55.85 19.75
CA LEU A 4 4.43 54.66 20.47
C LEU A 4 3.11 54.14 19.91
N VAL A 5 2.14 55.03 19.66
CA VAL A 5 0.84 54.67 19.06
C VAL A 5 1.02 54.11 17.64
N ARG A 6 1.93 54.70 16.85
CA ARG A 6 2.23 54.22 15.49
C ARG A 6 2.97 52.87 15.49
N ASN A 7 3.83 52.63 16.47
CA ASN A 7 4.50 51.33 16.62
C ASN A 7 3.51 50.26 17.11
N ALA A 8 2.63 50.57 18.05
CA ALA A 8 1.58 49.66 18.51
C ALA A 8 0.60 49.30 17.38
N ALA A 9 0.20 50.27 16.56
CA ALA A 9 -0.64 50.03 15.38
C ALA A 9 0.07 49.15 14.33
N ARG A 10 1.37 49.35 14.10
CA ARG A 10 2.16 48.48 13.20
C ARG A 10 2.24 47.05 13.71
N VAL A 11 2.48 46.86 15.00
CA VAL A 11 2.49 45.52 15.63
C VAL A 11 1.11 44.87 15.55
N ALA A 12 0.04 45.62 15.82
CA ALA A 12 -1.32 45.12 15.71
C ALA A 12 -1.66 44.66 14.29
N VAL A 13 -1.26 45.41 13.25
CA VAL A 13 -1.44 45.00 11.84
C VAL A 13 -0.57 43.79 11.48
N ILE A 14 0.68 43.74 11.95
CA ILE A 14 1.59 42.60 11.74
C ILE A 14 1.05 41.32 12.39
N VAL A 15 0.29 41.42 13.48
CA VAL A 15 -0.33 40.27 14.14
C VAL A 15 -1.72 39.93 13.57
N ALA A 16 -2.54 40.94 13.26
CA ALA A 16 -3.91 40.77 12.79
C ALA A 16 -3.99 40.22 11.36
N VAL A 17 -3.08 40.63 10.46
CA VAL A 17 -3.08 40.16 9.06
C VAL A 17 -2.77 38.66 8.96
N PRO A 18 -1.74 38.10 9.63
CA PRO A 18 -1.58 36.65 9.70
C PRO A 18 -2.76 35.98 10.39
N ALA A 19 -3.36 36.57 11.43
CA ALA A 19 -4.49 35.96 12.13
C ALA A 19 -5.75 35.82 11.24
N THR A 20 -6.03 36.79 10.37
CA THR A 20 -7.14 36.70 9.41
C THR A 20 -6.85 35.72 8.28
N LEU A 21 -5.60 35.61 7.83
CA LEU A 21 -5.14 34.56 6.89
C LEU A 21 -5.13 33.16 7.52
N ALA A 22 -4.85 33.06 8.82
CA ALA A 22 -4.73 31.80 9.53
C ALA A 22 -6.10 31.12 9.74
N GLY A 23 -7.19 31.88 9.79
CA GLY A 23 -8.56 31.34 9.79
C GLY A 23 -8.92 30.49 8.57
N CYS A 24 -8.25 30.68 7.42
CA CYS A 24 -8.51 29.93 6.18
C CYS A 24 -7.80 28.57 6.08
N GLY A 25 -6.99 28.16 7.07
CA GLY A 25 -6.17 26.93 6.96
C GLY A 25 -6.23 26.00 8.17
N ILE A 26 -6.94 26.38 9.24
CA ILE A 26 -6.94 25.64 10.49
C ILE A 26 -7.58 24.25 10.34
N ASN A 27 -8.65 24.16 9.56
CA ASN A 27 -9.35 22.89 9.30
C ASN A 27 -8.66 22.05 8.22
N THR A 28 -7.70 22.59 7.46
CA THR A 28 -7.07 21.87 6.35
C THR A 28 -6.27 20.65 6.84
N ILE A 29 -5.56 20.78 7.96
CA ILE A 29 -4.80 19.67 8.57
C ILE A 29 -5.71 18.51 8.96
N PRO A 30 -6.74 18.70 9.82
CA PRO A 30 -7.63 17.59 10.20
C PRO A 30 -8.42 17.04 9.00
N THR A 31 -8.85 17.88 8.06
CA THR A 31 -9.53 17.38 6.84
C THR A 31 -8.64 16.45 6.02
N GLN A 32 -7.36 16.79 5.85
CA GLN A 32 -6.43 15.95 5.10
C GLN A 32 -5.97 14.72 5.87
N ASP A 33 -5.86 14.82 7.20
CA ASP A 33 -5.60 13.66 8.07
C ASP A 33 -6.73 12.63 7.94
N GLU A 34 -7.99 13.05 8.05
CA GLU A 34 -9.15 12.17 7.87
C GLU A 34 -9.24 11.60 6.45
N ALA A 35 -8.93 12.39 5.42
CA ALA A 35 -8.86 11.88 4.04
C ALA A 35 -7.76 10.83 3.87
N THR A 36 -6.62 10.98 4.55
CA THR A 36 -5.52 10.01 4.53
C THR A 36 -5.91 8.73 5.26
N LYS A 37 -6.55 8.83 6.43
CA LYS A 37 -7.08 7.68 7.18
C LYS A 37 -8.16 6.93 6.41
N ALA A 38 -9.05 7.64 5.71
CA ALA A 38 -10.08 7.02 4.87
C ALA A 38 -9.44 6.23 3.71
N ALA A 39 -8.45 6.81 3.02
CA ALA A 39 -7.71 6.10 1.97
C ALA A 39 -6.92 4.90 2.53
N TRP A 40 -6.39 5.01 3.76
CA TRP A 40 -5.75 3.90 4.46
C TRP A 40 -6.72 2.77 4.80
N ALA A 41 -7.94 3.10 5.24
CA ALA A 41 -8.99 2.11 5.47
C ALA A 41 -9.31 1.34 4.19
N GLU A 42 -9.35 2.02 3.04
CA GLU A 42 -9.58 1.36 1.76
C GLU A 42 -8.44 0.41 1.37
N VAL A 43 -7.19 0.80 1.61
CA VAL A 43 -6.03 -0.11 1.43
C VAL A 43 -6.20 -1.38 2.29
N GLN A 44 -6.59 -1.22 3.55
CA GLN A 44 -6.83 -2.36 4.45
C GLN A 44 -7.96 -3.26 3.95
N ASN A 45 -9.06 -2.69 3.45
CA ASN A 45 -10.19 -3.45 2.89
C ASN A 45 -9.74 -4.35 1.74
N GLN A 46 -8.93 -3.82 0.81
CA GLN A 46 -8.46 -4.60 -0.34
C GLN A 46 -7.48 -5.71 0.08
N TYR A 47 -6.58 -5.44 1.04
CA TYR A 47 -5.69 -6.47 1.57
C TYR A 47 -6.45 -7.55 2.35
N GLN A 48 -7.47 -7.17 3.13
CA GLN A 48 -8.34 -8.12 3.82
C GLN A 48 -9.07 -9.02 2.82
N ARG A 49 -9.65 -8.42 1.77
CA ARG A 49 -10.32 -9.18 0.70
C ARG A 49 -9.39 -10.21 0.07
N ARG A 50 -8.14 -9.84 -0.21
CA ARG A 50 -7.13 -10.77 -0.72
C ARG A 50 -6.89 -11.93 0.25
N ALA A 51 -6.69 -11.63 1.53
CA ALA A 51 -6.49 -12.64 2.56
C ALA A 51 -7.72 -13.57 2.72
N ASP A 52 -8.94 -13.08 2.53
CA ASP A 52 -10.17 -13.87 2.63
C ASP A 52 -10.36 -14.85 1.47
N LEU A 53 -9.76 -14.57 0.30
CA LEU A 53 -9.79 -15.48 -0.86
C LEU A 53 -8.80 -16.65 -0.73
N VAL A 54 -7.73 -16.47 0.06
CA VAL A 54 -6.64 -17.46 0.18
C VAL A 54 -7.11 -18.84 0.66
N PRO A 55 -7.96 -19.01 1.68
CA PRO A 55 -8.38 -20.33 2.14
C PRO A 55 -9.10 -21.13 1.06
N ASN A 56 -9.96 -20.47 0.27
CA ASN A 56 -10.67 -21.11 -0.85
C ASN A 56 -9.68 -21.53 -1.94
N LEU A 57 -8.73 -20.66 -2.28
CA LEU A 57 -7.66 -20.98 -3.24
C LEU A 57 -6.82 -22.17 -2.78
N VAL A 58 -6.38 -22.18 -1.52
CA VAL A 58 -5.60 -23.29 -0.94
C VAL A 58 -6.41 -24.59 -0.95
N ALA A 59 -7.70 -24.54 -0.62
CA ALA A 59 -8.56 -25.72 -0.66
C ALA A 59 -8.71 -26.27 -2.09
N THR A 60 -8.92 -25.41 -3.09
CA THR A 60 -9.01 -25.82 -4.50
C THR A 60 -7.69 -26.42 -4.97
N VAL A 61 -6.55 -25.76 -4.74
CA VAL A 61 -5.23 -26.29 -5.15
C VAL A 61 -4.93 -27.60 -4.45
N LYS A 62 -5.23 -27.73 -3.15
CA LYS A 62 -5.00 -28.96 -2.38
C LYS A 62 -5.78 -30.16 -2.93
N GLY A 63 -6.94 -29.94 -3.56
CA GLY A 63 -7.72 -31.00 -4.20
C GLY A 63 -7.01 -31.65 -5.40
N TYR A 64 -6.16 -30.90 -6.11
CA TYR A 64 -5.48 -31.36 -7.33
C TYR A 64 -3.97 -31.57 -7.15
N ALA A 65 -3.35 -30.79 -6.28
CA ALA A 65 -1.90 -30.73 -6.07
C ALA A 65 -1.54 -30.94 -4.58
N ALA A 66 -2.12 -31.96 -3.94
CA ALA A 66 -1.87 -32.24 -2.52
C ALA A 66 -0.40 -32.52 -2.16
N GLN A 67 0.42 -32.85 -3.16
CA GLN A 67 1.86 -33.11 -3.02
C GLN A 67 2.66 -31.81 -2.84
N GLU A 68 2.11 -30.65 -3.24
CA GLU A 68 2.71 -29.31 -3.11
C GLU A 68 2.59 -28.73 -1.69
N LYS A 69 2.96 -29.55 -0.69
CA LYS A 69 2.79 -29.23 0.74
C LYS A 69 3.59 -27.98 1.13
N ASP A 70 4.79 -27.83 0.60
CA ASP A 70 5.66 -26.70 0.95
C ASP A 70 5.07 -25.38 0.47
N VAL A 71 4.49 -25.35 -0.74
CA VAL A 71 3.85 -24.14 -1.28
C VAL A 71 2.56 -23.83 -0.54
N LEU A 72 1.70 -24.83 -0.30
CA LEU A 72 0.45 -24.64 0.45
C LEU A 72 0.71 -24.16 1.88
N THR A 73 1.75 -24.68 2.53
CA THR A 73 2.20 -24.24 3.85
C THR A 73 2.71 -22.81 3.81
N ALA A 74 3.55 -22.46 2.84
CA ALA A 74 4.08 -21.11 2.67
C ALA A 74 2.97 -20.07 2.45
N VAL A 75 1.95 -20.40 1.65
CA VAL A 75 0.78 -19.52 1.41
C VAL A 75 -0.04 -19.34 2.70
N THR A 76 -0.26 -20.42 3.43
CA THR A 76 -1.01 -20.37 4.70
C THR A 76 -0.27 -19.52 5.75
N GLN A 77 1.05 -19.69 5.87
CA GLN A 77 1.88 -18.91 6.79
C GLN A 77 1.94 -17.43 6.39
N ALA A 78 2.15 -17.14 5.10
CA ALA A 78 2.18 -15.75 4.63
C ALA A 78 0.83 -15.05 4.84
N ARG A 79 -0.29 -15.75 4.63
CA ARG A 79 -1.62 -15.23 4.96
C ARG A 79 -1.71 -14.89 6.44
N ALA A 80 -1.31 -15.82 7.32
CA ALA A 80 -1.34 -15.61 8.75
C ALA A 80 -0.52 -14.37 9.14
N SER A 81 0.72 -14.24 8.65
CA SER A 81 1.57 -13.07 8.86
C SER A 81 0.92 -11.78 8.35
N ALA A 82 0.34 -11.78 7.15
CA ALA A 82 -0.34 -10.62 6.57
C ALA A 82 -1.57 -10.17 7.37
N THR A 83 -2.30 -11.09 8.00
CA THR A 83 -3.47 -10.79 8.84
C THR A 83 -3.13 -10.51 10.31
N GLN A 84 -1.96 -10.93 10.78
CA GLN A 84 -1.55 -10.79 12.18
C GLN A 84 -1.06 -9.37 12.51
N VAL A 85 -0.62 -8.61 11.51
CA VAL A 85 -0.27 -7.21 11.70
C VAL A 85 -1.55 -6.45 12.05
N LYS A 86 -1.75 -6.15 13.33
CA LYS A 86 -2.84 -5.29 13.79
C LYS A 86 -2.57 -3.89 13.26
N VAL A 87 -3.35 -3.51 12.26
CA VAL A 87 -3.28 -2.19 11.66
C VAL A 87 -4.37 -1.32 12.25
N ASP A 88 -4.00 -0.12 12.65
CA ASP A 88 -4.92 0.95 13.00
C ASP A 88 -4.47 2.25 12.32
N ALA A 89 -5.19 3.34 12.58
CA ALA A 89 -4.86 4.66 12.03
C ALA A 89 -3.49 5.19 12.51
N SER A 90 -2.89 4.65 13.57
CA SER A 90 -1.56 5.07 14.03
C SER A 90 -0.43 4.45 13.19
N THR A 91 -0.70 3.32 12.53
CA THR A 91 0.26 2.59 11.68
C THR A 91 0.85 3.47 10.58
N ILE A 92 0.05 4.36 9.99
CA ILE A 92 0.52 5.26 8.93
C ILE A 92 1.49 6.32 9.44
N THR A 93 1.63 6.52 10.75
CA THR A 93 2.59 7.47 11.34
C THR A 93 3.77 6.78 12.03
N ASP A 94 3.77 5.44 12.10
CA ASP A 94 4.85 4.61 12.65
C ASP A 94 5.60 3.91 11.52
N PRO A 95 6.84 4.34 11.19
CA PRO A 95 7.63 3.73 10.12
C PRO A 95 7.86 2.22 10.29
N ALA A 96 8.07 1.75 11.53
CA ALA A 96 8.38 0.35 11.78
C ALA A 96 7.13 -0.52 11.60
N GLN A 97 5.96 -0.06 12.06
CA GLN A 97 4.70 -0.77 11.85
C GLN A 97 4.29 -0.75 10.37
N PHE A 98 4.42 0.40 9.70
CA PHE A 98 4.12 0.51 8.27
C PHE A 98 5.01 -0.41 7.43
N GLN A 99 6.31 -0.48 7.72
CA GLN A 99 7.24 -1.36 7.01
C GLN A 99 6.92 -2.83 7.26
N LYS A 100 6.61 -3.21 8.51
CA LYS A 100 6.19 -4.59 8.83
C LYS A 100 4.93 -4.98 8.08
N PHE A 101 3.93 -4.08 8.04
CA PHE A 101 2.71 -4.29 7.27
C PHE A 101 3.01 -4.50 5.78
N ALA A 102 3.74 -3.55 5.17
CA ALA A 102 4.08 -3.62 3.75
C ALA A 102 4.86 -4.91 3.40
N ALA A 103 5.85 -5.28 4.21
CA ALA A 103 6.64 -6.50 3.99
C ALA A 103 5.78 -7.77 4.08
N ALA A 104 4.86 -7.85 5.04
CA ALA A 104 3.94 -8.98 5.16
C ALA A 104 3.00 -9.09 3.94
N GLN A 105 2.53 -7.94 3.42
CA GLN A 105 1.70 -7.91 2.22
C GLN A 105 2.48 -8.29 0.95
N ASP A 106 3.73 -7.84 0.80
CA ASP A 106 4.58 -8.18 -0.34
C ASP A 106 4.97 -9.67 -0.31
N GLN A 107 5.23 -10.23 0.88
CA GLN A 107 5.44 -11.67 1.05
C GLN A 107 4.23 -12.48 0.59
N LEU A 108 3.01 -12.05 0.96
CA LEU A 108 1.78 -12.69 0.50
C LEU A 108 1.63 -12.62 -1.03
N SER A 109 1.88 -11.46 -1.65
CA SER A 109 1.89 -11.35 -3.13
C SER A 109 2.85 -12.36 -3.76
N GLY A 110 4.08 -12.46 -3.24
CA GLY A 110 5.11 -13.34 -3.78
C GLY A 110 4.76 -14.83 -3.68
N VAL A 111 4.19 -15.29 -2.56
CA VAL A 111 3.74 -16.69 -2.44
C VAL A 111 2.54 -17.01 -3.31
N LEU A 112 1.60 -16.05 -3.45
CA LEU A 112 0.44 -16.23 -4.34
C LEU A 112 0.89 -16.32 -5.80
N GLY A 113 1.86 -15.51 -6.22
CA GLY A 113 2.48 -15.62 -7.54
C GLY A 113 3.07 -17.01 -7.79
N ARG A 114 3.81 -17.58 -6.82
CA ARG A 114 4.34 -18.95 -6.93
C ARG A 114 3.24 -20.01 -7.00
N LEU A 115 2.17 -19.86 -6.22
CA LEU A 115 1.03 -20.77 -6.26
C LEU A 115 0.34 -20.76 -7.63
N MET A 116 0.25 -19.59 -8.28
CA MET A 116 -0.32 -19.48 -9.63
C MET A 116 0.51 -20.18 -10.70
N VAL A 117 1.81 -20.39 -10.49
CA VAL A 117 2.68 -21.13 -11.42
C VAL A 117 2.45 -22.65 -11.34
N ILE A 118 1.98 -23.17 -10.20
CA ILE A 118 1.72 -24.60 -10.02
C ILE A 118 0.74 -25.14 -11.07
N GLN A 119 -0.24 -24.33 -11.52
CA GLN A 119 -1.21 -24.76 -12.53
C GLN A 119 -0.56 -25.29 -13.82
N GLU A 120 0.65 -24.83 -14.17
CA GLU A 120 1.36 -25.30 -15.37
C GLU A 120 1.80 -26.76 -15.26
N GLN A 121 1.99 -27.27 -14.05
CA GLN A 121 2.33 -28.66 -13.78
C GLN A 121 1.08 -29.55 -13.61
N TYR A 122 -0.09 -28.93 -13.41
CA TYR A 122 -1.36 -29.62 -13.12
C TYR A 122 -2.47 -29.17 -14.08
N PRO A 123 -2.59 -29.78 -15.29
CA PRO A 123 -3.56 -29.37 -16.31
C PRO A 123 -5.02 -29.38 -15.86
N GLU A 124 -5.39 -30.30 -14.96
CA GLU A 124 -6.74 -30.37 -14.39
C GLU A 124 -7.05 -29.15 -13.49
N LEU A 125 -6.05 -28.64 -12.76
CA LEU A 125 -6.18 -27.41 -11.97
C LEU A 125 -6.30 -26.19 -12.88
N LYS A 126 -5.50 -26.13 -13.95
CA LYS A 126 -5.50 -25.04 -14.94
C LYS A 126 -6.86 -24.86 -15.63
N SER A 127 -7.59 -25.95 -15.84
CA SER A 127 -8.93 -25.93 -16.44
C SER A 127 -10.08 -25.88 -15.43
N ASN A 128 -9.77 -25.92 -14.12
CA ASN A 128 -10.78 -25.90 -13.08
C ASN A 128 -11.45 -24.51 -13.01
N GLN A 129 -12.77 -24.48 -13.19
CA GLN A 129 -13.55 -23.23 -13.22
C GLN A 129 -13.48 -22.45 -11.89
N ASN A 130 -13.45 -23.13 -10.75
CA ASN A 130 -13.33 -22.47 -9.44
C ASN A 130 -11.95 -21.83 -9.27
N PHE A 131 -10.89 -22.50 -9.73
CA PHE A 131 -9.53 -21.96 -9.71
C PHE A 131 -9.39 -20.73 -10.60
N LEU A 132 -9.88 -20.79 -11.85
CA LEU A 132 -9.88 -19.66 -12.78
C LEU A 132 -10.66 -18.46 -12.24
N ALA A 133 -11.82 -18.70 -11.62
CA ALA A 133 -12.60 -17.65 -10.97
C ALA A 133 -11.84 -17.00 -9.79
N LEU A 134 -11.20 -17.80 -8.94
CA LEU A 134 -10.40 -17.29 -7.81
C LEU A 134 -9.16 -16.53 -8.28
N GLN A 135 -8.50 -17.00 -9.35
CA GLN A 135 -7.38 -16.31 -9.98
C GLN A 135 -7.81 -14.93 -10.48
N SER A 136 -8.92 -14.84 -11.22
CA SER A 136 -9.47 -13.57 -11.70
C SER A 136 -9.85 -12.63 -10.54
N GLN A 137 -10.44 -13.15 -9.47
CA GLN A 137 -10.75 -12.37 -8.28
C GLN A 137 -9.50 -11.82 -7.58
N LEU A 138 -8.44 -12.63 -7.49
CA LEU A 138 -7.17 -12.21 -6.89
C LEU A 138 -6.46 -11.17 -7.74
N GLU A 139 -6.41 -11.36 -9.05
CA GLU A 139 -5.88 -10.36 -10.00
C GLU A 139 -6.65 -9.03 -9.89
N GLY A 140 -7.98 -9.11 -9.90
CA GLY A 140 -8.84 -7.95 -9.69
C GLY A 140 -8.59 -7.26 -8.34
N THR A 141 -8.29 -8.04 -7.29
CA THR A 141 -7.94 -7.51 -5.97
C THR A 141 -6.56 -6.84 -5.98
N GLU A 142 -5.56 -7.42 -6.64
CA GLU A 142 -4.22 -6.83 -6.74
C GLU A 142 -4.21 -5.51 -7.53
N ASN A 143 -5.03 -5.43 -8.59
CA ASN A 143 -5.25 -4.19 -9.32
C ASN A 143 -5.89 -3.12 -8.43
N ARG A 144 -6.89 -3.49 -7.61
CA ARG A 144 -7.52 -2.58 -6.64
C ARG A 144 -6.55 -2.16 -5.53
N ILE A 145 -5.72 -3.07 -5.04
CA ILE A 145 -4.65 -2.75 -4.07
C ILE A 145 -3.70 -1.69 -4.67
N THR A 146 -3.30 -1.86 -5.93
CA THR A 146 -2.42 -0.90 -6.61
C THR A 146 -3.03 0.49 -6.68
N ILE A 147 -4.32 0.58 -7.04
CA ILE A 147 -5.07 1.84 -7.08
C ILE A 147 -5.21 2.43 -5.68
N ALA A 148 -5.61 1.63 -4.68
CA ALA A 148 -5.78 2.09 -3.30
C ALA A 148 -4.46 2.61 -2.72
N ARG A 149 -3.32 1.94 -2.97
CA ARG A 149 -1.99 2.41 -2.55
C ARG A 149 -1.64 3.75 -3.21
N ARG A 150 -1.92 3.91 -4.50
CA ARG A 150 -1.69 5.16 -5.23
C ARG A 150 -2.53 6.30 -4.65
N ASP A 151 -3.81 6.05 -4.41
CA ASP A 151 -4.74 7.06 -3.92
C ASP A 151 -4.40 7.44 -2.47
N TYR A 152 -4.03 6.47 -1.63
CA TYR A 152 -3.45 6.72 -0.30
C TYR A 152 -2.17 7.55 -0.37
N ASN A 153 -1.22 7.21 -1.25
CA ASN A 153 0.00 8.00 -1.38
C ASN A 153 -0.29 9.44 -1.80
N SER A 154 -1.28 9.65 -2.65
CA SER A 154 -1.72 10.99 -3.08
C SER A 154 -2.29 11.81 -1.92
N THR A 155 -3.17 11.21 -1.08
CA THR A 155 -3.73 11.90 0.10
C THR A 155 -2.65 12.14 1.16
N ALA A 156 -1.83 11.13 1.45
CA ALA A 156 -0.71 11.23 2.39
C ALA A 156 0.32 12.29 1.94
N GLN A 157 0.63 12.39 0.65
CA GLN A 157 1.54 13.41 0.13
C GLN A 157 0.95 14.82 0.31
N LYS A 158 -0.35 15.01 0.02
CA LYS A 158 -1.03 16.30 0.26
C LYS A 158 -1.00 16.67 1.74
N TYR A 159 -1.34 15.72 2.60
CA TYR A 159 -1.28 15.87 4.05
C TYR A 159 0.12 16.26 4.54
N ASN A 160 1.14 15.50 4.15
CA ASN A 160 2.54 15.74 4.49
C ASN A 160 3.04 17.10 3.98
N THR A 161 2.58 17.53 2.80
CA THR A 161 2.91 18.84 2.24
C THR A 161 2.30 19.94 3.10
N THR A 162 1.02 19.84 3.46
CA THR A 162 0.34 20.80 4.33
C THR A 162 1.01 20.94 5.69
N LEU A 163 1.52 19.86 6.27
CA LEU A 163 2.29 19.93 7.53
C LEU A 163 3.61 20.72 7.38
N ARG A 164 4.13 20.90 6.17
CA ARG A 164 5.47 21.44 5.89
C ARG A 164 5.48 22.81 5.18
N THR A 165 4.35 23.24 4.61
CA THR A 165 4.27 24.48 3.81
C THR A 165 3.64 25.65 4.55
N PHE A 166 4.01 26.88 4.20
CA PHE A 166 3.34 28.09 4.69
C PHE A 166 1.98 28.30 3.98
N PRO A 167 0.92 28.76 4.67
CA PRO A 167 0.87 29.15 6.09
C PRO A 167 0.59 28.01 7.08
N SER A 168 0.17 26.84 6.60
CA SER A 168 -0.31 25.72 7.44
C SER A 168 0.74 25.16 8.42
N VAL A 169 2.03 25.28 8.12
CA VAL A 169 3.14 24.90 9.03
C VAL A 169 3.06 25.60 10.39
N PHE A 170 2.50 26.82 10.46
CA PHE A 170 2.31 27.50 11.74
C PHE A 170 1.31 26.74 12.62
N TRP A 171 0.17 26.35 12.06
CA TRP A 171 -0.84 25.55 12.75
C TRP A 171 -0.33 24.14 13.07
N ALA A 172 0.41 23.53 12.14
CA ALA A 172 1.05 22.23 12.36
C ALA A 172 2.04 22.25 13.54
N LYS A 173 2.77 23.35 13.76
CA LYS A 173 3.72 23.48 14.88
C LYS A 173 3.10 23.98 16.19
N THR A 174 1.90 24.56 16.14
CA THR A 174 1.23 25.14 17.32
C THR A 174 0.04 24.27 17.76
N MET A 175 -1.14 24.49 17.16
CA MET A 175 -2.40 23.82 17.48
C MET A 175 -2.36 22.31 17.21
N TYR A 176 -1.62 21.87 16.19
CA TYR A 176 -1.55 20.46 15.76
C TYR A 176 -0.16 19.85 15.90
N SER A 177 0.62 20.29 16.90
CA SER A 177 2.01 19.87 17.13
C SER A 177 2.23 18.35 17.30
N GLY A 178 1.19 17.59 17.64
CA GLY A 178 1.23 16.13 17.73
C GLY A 178 1.05 15.40 16.40
N GLN A 179 0.65 16.08 15.32
CA GLN A 179 0.44 15.47 14.02
C GLN A 179 1.78 15.08 13.38
N LYS A 180 1.86 13.85 12.88
CA LYS A 180 3.07 13.29 12.25
C LYS A 180 2.85 13.06 10.75
N PRO A 181 3.90 13.20 9.92
CA PRO A 181 3.81 12.82 8.51
C PRO A 181 3.41 11.35 8.35
N ALA A 182 2.48 11.10 7.42
CA ALA A 182 2.11 9.77 7.01
C ALA A 182 3.23 9.11 6.19
N GLN A 183 3.43 7.82 6.39
CA GLN A 183 4.34 6.98 5.62
C GLN A 183 3.76 6.74 4.23
N LEU A 184 4.63 6.63 3.22
CA LEU A 184 4.22 6.38 1.84
C LEU A 184 4.58 4.95 1.46
N PHE A 185 3.70 4.31 0.69
CA PHE A 185 4.08 3.10 -0.02
C PHE A 185 5.15 3.44 -1.05
N GLN A 186 6.26 2.70 -1.02
CA GLN A 186 7.31 2.83 -2.03
C GLN A 186 7.07 1.83 -3.16
N ALA A 187 7.69 2.09 -4.31
CA ALA A 187 7.82 1.09 -5.36
C ALA A 187 8.59 -0.10 -4.78
N SER A 188 8.16 -1.32 -5.09
CA SER A 188 8.91 -2.51 -4.68
C SER A 188 10.30 -2.48 -5.32
N ALA A 189 11.30 -3.02 -4.64
CA ALA A 189 12.65 -3.16 -5.21
C ALA A 189 12.64 -3.97 -6.54
N ALA A 190 11.66 -4.86 -6.71
CA ALA A 190 11.44 -5.60 -7.95
C ALA A 190 11.00 -4.68 -9.12
N ALA A 191 10.26 -3.60 -8.86
CA ALA A 191 9.91 -2.60 -9.89
C ALA A 191 11.10 -1.72 -10.31
N GLN A 192 12.16 -1.67 -9.52
CA GLN A 192 13.39 -0.94 -9.85
C GLN A 192 14.33 -1.73 -10.77
N SER A 193 14.09 -3.03 -10.95
CA SER A 193 14.87 -3.89 -11.84
C SER A 193 14.02 -4.28 -13.04
N ALA A 194 14.24 -3.63 -14.19
CA ALA A 194 13.56 -4.03 -15.42
C ALA A 194 14.01 -5.44 -15.84
N PRO A 195 13.08 -6.36 -16.16
CA PRO A 195 13.46 -7.68 -16.66
C PRO A 195 14.20 -7.53 -17.99
N THR A 196 15.43 -8.01 -18.06
CA THR A 196 16.21 -8.05 -19.30
C THR A 196 15.71 -9.22 -20.13
N VAL A 197 14.98 -8.94 -21.21
CA VAL A 197 14.55 -9.97 -22.17
C VAL A 197 15.63 -10.11 -23.23
N ASP A 198 16.40 -11.19 -23.15
CA ASP A 198 17.40 -11.54 -24.15
C ASP A 198 16.82 -12.58 -25.13
N PHE A 199 16.65 -12.18 -26.39
CA PHE A 199 16.20 -13.05 -27.49
C PHE A 199 17.35 -13.71 -28.26
N SER A 200 18.61 -13.59 -27.79
CA SER A 200 19.81 -14.00 -28.55
C SER A 200 20.07 -15.51 -28.61
N ALA A 201 19.22 -16.35 -28.01
CA ALA A 201 19.39 -17.81 -28.08
C ALA A 201 18.49 -18.39 -29.20
N PRO A 202 19.05 -18.85 -30.35
CA PRO A 202 18.29 -19.66 -31.28
C PRO A 202 17.88 -20.99 -30.62
N PRO A 203 16.71 -21.55 -30.96
CA PRO A 203 16.27 -22.83 -30.42
C PRO A 203 17.28 -23.89 -30.87
N THR A 204 18.00 -24.48 -29.91
CA THR A 204 18.73 -25.72 -30.15
C THR A 204 17.71 -26.81 -30.40
N ALA A 205 17.41 -27.05 -31.68
CA ALA A 205 16.75 -28.24 -32.14
C ALA A 205 17.64 -29.44 -31.78
N THR A 206 17.35 -30.10 -30.67
CA THR A 206 17.93 -31.41 -30.37
C THR A 206 17.27 -32.42 -31.32
N PRO A 207 18.01 -33.03 -32.27
CA PRO A 207 17.43 -34.07 -33.14
C PRO A 207 17.07 -35.30 -32.29
N PRO A 208 16.06 -36.08 -32.69
CA PRO A 208 15.72 -37.32 -31.99
C PRO A 208 16.91 -38.28 -32.08
N LYS A 209 17.37 -38.79 -30.93
CA LYS A 209 18.32 -39.91 -30.90
C LYS A 209 17.60 -41.15 -31.42
N VAL A 210 17.96 -41.57 -32.63
CA VAL A 210 17.72 -42.93 -33.10
C VAL A 210 18.79 -43.82 -32.46
N GLN A 211 18.36 -44.69 -31.56
CA GLN A 211 18.93 -46.02 -31.28
C GLN A 211 17.96 -46.79 -30.40
#